data_AF-N8X0D4-F1
#
_entry.id   AF-N8X0D4-F1
#
_cell.length_a   1.000
_cell.length_b   1.000
_cell.length_c   1.000
_cell.angle_alpha   90.00
_cell.angle_beta   90.00
_cell.angle_gamma   90.00
#
_symmetry.space_group_name_H-M   'P 1'
#
loop_
_entity.id
_entity.type
_entity.pdbx_description
1 polymer ?
#
loop_
_entity_poly.entity_id
_entity_poly.type
_entity_poly.pdbx_seq_one_letter_code
_entity_poly.pdbx_strand_id
1 'polypeptide(L)'
;MLPILAGVAIGAAILYLLDAETQSQHDRWERKRSQVRRETAQQREKIQAALKSTAEYQEYKKYIEMHHASKQTADQAFELYASTKKVLNGLYTQLKCSGETIGQLKQQREEASGAEKEQIQQILRQQRDIHAQIKTAIDGYKAESESFLKDLRSLNEATAQLKQHIRLHTGKPGREWFARLEQRRLGA
;
A
#
# COMPACT_ATOMS: atom_id res chain seq x y z
N MET A 1 24.00 1.12 33.92
CA MET A 1 23.30 1.30 35.20
C MET A 1 23.65 2.68 35.75
N LEU A 2 22.66 3.56 35.86
CA LEU A 2 22.82 4.96 36.31
C LEU A 2 22.84 5.00 37.84
N PRO A 3 23.80 5.67 38.52
CA PRO A 3 23.69 5.87 39.95
C PRO A 3 22.57 6.87 40.22
N ILE A 4 21.52 6.38 40.88
CA ILE A 4 20.50 7.19 41.55
C ILE A 4 21.26 8.02 42.58
N LEU A 5 21.48 9.30 42.30
CA LEU A 5 21.83 10.27 43.33
C LEU A 5 20.61 10.41 44.25
N ALA A 6 20.58 9.52 45.24
CA ALA A 6 19.67 9.55 46.37
C ALA A 6 19.70 10.95 46.95
N GLY A 7 18.54 11.61 46.90
CA GLY A 7 18.37 12.92 47.50
C GLY A 7 18.56 12.79 49.01
N VAL A 8 19.65 13.34 49.52
CA VAL A 8 19.77 13.62 50.94
C VAL A 8 18.73 14.68 51.25
N ALA A 9 17.60 14.25 51.81
CA ALA A 9 16.64 15.13 52.46
C ALA A 9 17.25 15.49 53.82
N ILE A 10 18.11 16.52 53.84
CA ILE A 10 18.50 17.16 55.10
C ILE A 10 17.24 17.86 55.59
N GLY A 11 16.60 17.30 56.61
CA GLY A 11 15.37 17.86 57.19
C GLY A 11 15.60 19.26 57.74
N ALA A 12 14.59 20.11 57.65
CA ALA A 12 14.61 21.52 58.09
C ALA A 12 15.15 21.73 59.52
N ALA A 13 15.10 20.70 60.37
CA ALA A 13 15.62 20.71 61.74
C ALA A 13 17.16 20.88 61.84
N ILE A 14 17.95 20.51 60.82
CA ILE A 14 19.43 20.62 60.85
C ILE A 14 19.89 22.04 60.46
N LEU A 15 19.07 22.80 59.73
CA LEU A 15 19.42 24.15 59.23
C LEU A 15 19.31 25.25 60.29
N TYR A 16 18.61 24.99 61.38
CA TYR A 16 18.48 25.92 62.52
C TYR A 16 19.71 25.93 63.44
N LEU A 17 20.66 25.00 63.23
CA LEU A 17 21.89 24.84 64.04
C LEU A 17 23.15 25.38 63.34
N LEU A 18 23.03 25.97 62.15
CA LEU A 18 24.18 26.34 61.32
C LEU A 18 24.34 27.87 61.21
N ASP A 19 25.60 28.31 61.19
CA ASP A 19 26.03 29.71 61.07
C ASP A 19 25.38 30.42 59.84
N ALA A 20 25.19 31.74 59.90
CA ALA A 20 24.43 32.53 58.92
C ALA A 20 24.94 32.36 57.47
N GLU A 21 26.23 32.11 57.31
CA GLU A 21 26.84 31.79 56.02
C GLU A 21 26.30 30.48 55.43
N THR A 22 26.09 29.45 56.26
CA THR A 22 25.59 28.13 55.83
C THR A 22 24.11 28.17 55.44
N GLN A 23 23.27 28.96 56.13
CA GLN A 23 21.88 29.19 55.72
C GLN A 23 21.82 29.84 54.33
N SER A 24 22.66 30.84 54.08
CA SER A 24 22.71 31.50 52.78
C SER A 24 23.16 30.55 51.66
N GLN A 25 24.08 29.63 51.94
CA GLN A 25 24.54 28.60 51.00
C GLN A 25 23.45 27.55 50.75
N HIS A 26 22.67 27.19 51.77
CA HIS A 26 21.52 26.31 51.62
C HIS A 26 20.43 26.91 50.74
N ASP A 27 20.06 28.17 50.96
CA ASP A 27 19.06 28.87 50.14
C ASP A 27 19.52 29.04 48.68
N ARG A 28 20.82 29.26 48.47
CA ARG A 28 21.42 29.28 47.13
C ARG A 28 21.37 27.90 46.49
N TRP A 29 21.69 26.85 47.23
CA TRP A 29 21.65 25.48 46.77
C TRP A 29 20.23 25.03 46.42
N GLU A 30 19.23 25.34 47.25
CA GLU A 30 17.84 24.95 47.01
C GLU A 30 17.25 25.66 45.79
N ARG A 31 17.53 26.96 45.63
CA ARG A 31 17.17 27.72 44.42
C ARG A 31 17.83 27.12 43.18
N LYS A 32 19.14 26.87 43.22
CA LYS A 32 19.89 26.24 42.11
C LYS A 32 19.35 24.85 41.79
N ARG A 33 19.02 24.04 42.80
CA ARG A 33 18.45 22.69 42.66
C ARG A 33 17.08 22.73 42.00
N SER A 34 16.19 23.64 42.43
CA SER A 34 14.86 23.81 41.84
C SER A 34 14.93 24.30 40.39
N GLN A 35 15.89 25.18 40.08
CA GLN A 35 16.15 25.67 38.73
C GLN A 35 16.66 24.54 37.83
N VAL A 36 17.71 23.84 38.23
CA VAL A 36 18.29 22.73 37.46
C VAL A 36 17.28 21.61 37.24
N ARG A 37 16.42 21.29 38.22
CA ARG A 37 15.34 20.30 38.03
C ARG A 37 14.34 20.73 36.96
N ARG A 38 13.91 22.00 36.98
CA ARG A 38 12.99 22.55 35.97
C ARG A 38 13.63 22.56 34.58
N GLU A 39 14.86 23.06 34.48
CA GLU A 39 15.61 23.12 33.22
C GLU A 39 15.87 21.71 32.66
N THR A 40 16.22 20.74 33.51
CA THR A 40 16.43 19.34 33.11
C THR A 40 15.14 18.70 32.61
N ALA A 41 14.01 18.95 33.28
CA ALA A 41 12.71 18.45 32.85
C ALA A 41 12.31 19.03 31.48
N GLN A 42 12.46 20.35 31.31
CA GLN A 42 12.21 21.03 30.04
C GLN A 42 13.12 20.53 28.93
N GLN A 43 14.41 20.31 29.21
CA GLN A 43 15.35 19.81 28.21
C GLN A 43 15.03 18.36 27.81
N ARG A 44 14.63 17.51 28.76
CA ARG A 44 14.17 16.15 28.47
C ARG A 44 12.92 16.15 27.60
N GLU A 45 11.96 17.03 27.88
CA GLU A 45 10.77 17.18 27.07
C GLU A 45 11.11 17.63 25.64
N LYS A 46 12.00 18.63 25.47
CA LYS A 46 12.49 19.06 24.15
C LYS A 46 13.17 17.94 23.38
N ILE A 47 14.04 17.17 24.04
CA ILE A 47 14.74 16.03 23.41
C ILE A 47 13.73 14.95 23.00
N GLN A 48 12.79 14.58 23.88
CA GLN A 48 11.75 13.59 23.57
C GLN A 48 10.85 14.06 22.42
N ALA A 49 10.48 15.33 22.40
CA ALA A 49 9.70 15.93 21.31
C ALA A 49 10.46 15.91 19.97
N ALA A 50 11.76 16.23 19.98
CA ALA A 50 12.61 16.19 18.78
C ALA A 50 12.85 14.77 18.25
N LEU A 51 13.04 13.79 19.15
CA LEU A 51 13.17 12.39 18.77
C LEU A 51 11.87 11.85 18.17
N LYS A 52 10.73 12.16 18.82
CA LYS A 52 9.40 11.77 18.32
C LYS A 52 9.10 12.38 16.95
N SER A 53 9.38 13.67 16.76
CA SER A 53 9.14 14.33 15.47
C SER A 53 10.03 13.77 14.35
N THR A 54 11.28 13.40 14.68
CA THR A 54 12.20 12.75 13.72
C THR A 54 11.68 11.37 13.32
N ALA A 55 11.24 10.56 14.28
CA ALA A 55 10.68 9.23 14.02
C ALA A 55 9.39 9.32 13.18
N GLU A 56 8.44 10.17 13.58
CA GLU A 56 7.19 10.39 12.84
C GLU A 56 7.45 10.83 11.39
N TYR A 57 8.46 11.67 11.16
CA TYR A 57 8.81 12.15 9.82
C TYR A 57 9.47 11.08 8.95
N GLN A 58 10.33 10.23 9.53
CA GLN A 58 10.92 9.10 8.80
C GLN A 58 9.84 8.07 8.41
N GLU A 59 8.94 7.74 9.34
CA GLU A 59 7.80 6.87 9.06
C GLU A 59 6.88 7.45 8.00
N TYR A 60 6.58 8.76 8.08
CA TYR A 60 5.82 9.48 7.06
C TYR A 60 6.44 9.28 5.66
N LYS A 61 7.73 9.55 5.49
CA LYS A 61 8.41 9.39 4.19
C LYS A 61 8.28 7.97 3.64
N LYS A 62 8.62 6.98 4.46
CA LYS A 62 8.52 5.57 4.09
C LYS A 62 7.13 5.19 3.59
N TYR A 63 6.08 5.59 4.32
CA TYR A 63 4.71 5.23 3.95
C TYR A 63 4.19 5.98 2.73
N ILE A 64 4.66 7.20 2.49
CA ILE A 64 4.33 7.95 1.26
C ILE A 64 4.92 7.27 0.03
N GLU A 65 6.17 6.81 0.11
CA GLU A 65 6.81 6.04 -0.96
C GLU A 65 6.05 4.73 -1.23
N MET A 66 5.69 4.00 -0.19
CA MET A 66 4.85 2.79 -0.30
C MET A 66 3.49 3.08 -0.93
N HIS A 67 2.83 4.19 -0.55
CA HIS A 67 1.55 4.58 -1.14
C HIS A 67 1.70 4.88 -2.64
N HIS A 68 2.77 5.58 -3.04
CA HIS A 68 3.04 5.86 -4.45
C HIS A 68 3.27 4.57 -5.24
N ALA A 69 4.12 3.66 -4.74
CA ALA A 69 4.36 2.37 -5.35
C ALA A 69 3.08 1.53 -5.47
N SER A 70 2.28 1.47 -4.39
CA SER A 70 1.00 0.75 -4.37
C SER A 70 0.03 1.28 -5.42
N LYS A 71 -0.07 2.61 -5.55
CA LYS A 71 -0.90 3.23 -6.59
C LYS A 71 -0.42 2.85 -8.00
N GLN A 72 0.88 2.95 -8.26
CA GLN A 72 1.45 2.62 -9.57
C GLN A 72 1.19 1.15 -9.94
N THR A 73 1.36 0.22 -9.00
CA THR A 73 1.07 -1.19 -9.22
C THR A 73 -0.44 -1.43 -9.45
N ALA A 74 -1.31 -0.70 -8.74
CA ALA A 74 -2.76 -0.79 -8.97
C ALA A 74 -3.15 -0.28 -10.35
N ASP A 75 -2.56 0.83 -10.81
CA ASP A 75 -2.81 1.38 -12.14
C ASP A 75 -2.40 0.36 -13.23
N GLN A 76 -1.22 -0.27 -13.10
CA GLN A 76 -0.75 -1.32 -14.02
C GLN A 76 -1.65 -2.57 -14.02
N ALA A 77 -2.04 -3.05 -12.84
CA ALA A 77 -2.94 -4.20 -12.73
C ALA A 77 -4.32 -3.89 -13.34
N PHE A 78 -4.78 -2.64 -13.22
CA PHE A 78 -6.02 -2.19 -13.84
C PHE A 78 -5.91 -2.13 -15.36
N GLU A 79 -4.79 -1.64 -15.91
CA GLU A 79 -4.52 -1.65 -17.34
C GLU A 79 -4.53 -3.07 -17.91
N LEU A 80 -3.88 -4.02 -17.24
CA LEU A 80 -3.90 -5.43 -17.62
C LEU A 80 -5.33 -5.98 -17.59
N TYR A 81 -6.07 -5.79 -16.50
CA TYR A 81 -7.49 -6.19 -16.40
C TYR A 81 -8.39 -5.54 -17.47
N ALA A 82 -8.15 -4.28 -17.83
CA ALA A 82 -8.89 -3.61 -18.90
C ALA A 82 -8.53 -4.18 -20.28
N SER A 83 -7.26 -4.54 -20.48
CA SER A 83 -6.76 -5.14 -21.73
C SER A 83 -7.31 -6.55 -21.95
N THR A 84 -7.43 -7.39 -20.90
CA THR A 84 -7.98 -8.75 -21.02
C THR A 84 -9.40 -8.74 -21.58
N LYS A 85 -10.23 -7.75 -21.22
CA LYS A 85 -11.57 -7.58 -21.80
C LYS A 85 -11.53 -7.37 -23.31
N LYS A 86 -10.57 -6.57 -23.82
CA LYS A 86 -10.41 -6.34 -25.26
C LYS A 86 -9.98 -7.63 -25.97
N VAL A 87 -9.04 -8.37 -25.39
CA VAL A 87 -8.58 -9.66 -25.92
C VAL A 87 -9.72 -10.67 -25.96
N LEU A 88 -10.49 -10.81 -24.87
CA LEU A 88 -11.65 -11.69 -24.79
C LEU A 88 -12.69 -11.38 -25.87
N ASN A 89 -13.01 -10.10 -26.10
CA ASN A 89 -13.93 -9.70 -27.16
C ASN A 89 -13.41 -10.10 -28.56
N GLY A 90 -12.10 -9.94 -28.80
CA GLY A 90 -11.45 -10.41 -30.03
C GLY A 90 -11.55 -11.93 -30.20
N LEU A 91 -11.27 -12.68 -29.14
CA LEU A 91 -11.35 -14.14 -29.14
C LEU A 91 -12.78 -14.65 -29.35
N TYR A 92 -13.79 -14.01 -28.76
CA TYR A 92 -15.19 -14.38 -29.02
C TYR A 92 -15.60 -14.12 -30.48
N THR A 93 -15.13 -13.03 -31.07
CA THR A 93 -15.33 -12.76 -32.50
C THR A 93 -14.68 -13.85 -33.35
N GLN A 94 -13.42 -14.19 -33.07
CA GLN A 94 -12.70 -15.26 -33.76
C GLN A 94 -13.36 -16.63 -33.56
N LEU A 95 -13.87 -16.92 -32.37
CA LEU A 95 -14.59 -18.17 -32.06
C LEU A 95 -15.86 -18.28 -32.90
N LYS A 96 -16.61 -17.19 -33.02
CA LYS A 96 -17.82 -17.12 -33.87
C LYS A 96 -17.46 -17.37 -35.34
N CYS A 97 -16.52 -16.61 -35.90
CA CYS A 97 -16.09 -16.78 -37.29
C CYS A 97 -15.56 -18.19 -37.55
N SER A 98 -14.77 -18.75 -36.62
CA SER A 98 -14.27 -20.12 -36.72
C SER A 98 -15.41 -21.14 -36.76
N GLY A 99 -16.47 -20.95 -35.95
CA GLY A 99 -17.67 -21.78 -35.98
C GLY A 99 -18.44 -21.69 -37.30
N GLU A 100 -18.56 -20.49 -37.87
CA GLU A 100 -19.17 -20.27 -39.19
C GLU A 100 -18.38 -20.97 -40.30
N THR A 101 -17.04 -20.85 -40.30
CA THR A 101 -16.16 -21.57 -41.23
C THR A 101 -16.32 -23.08 -41.12
N ILE A 102 -16.42 -23.63 -39.90
CA ILE A 102 -16.69 -25.07 -39.71
C ILE A 102 -18.04 -25.45 -40.34
N GLY A 103 -19.07 -24.61 -40.19
CA GLY A 103 -20.37 -24.81 -40.82
C GLY A 103 -20.28 -24.87 -42.34
N GLN A 104 -19.59 -23.91 -42.96
CA GLN A 104 -19.38 -23.84 -44.41
C GLN A 104 -18.59 -25.05 -44.93
N LEU A 105 -17.48 -25.41 -44.27
CA LEU A 105 -16.68 -26.59 -44.65
C LEU A 105 -17.48 -27.89 -44.54
N LYS A 106 -18.39 -28.00 -43.57
CA LYS A 106 -19.30 -29.16 -43.49
C LYS A 106 -20.22 -29.22 -44.71
N GLN A 107 -20.83 -28.10 -45.11
CA GLN A 107 -21.70 -28.05 -46.29
C GLN A 107 -20.93 -28.42 -47.56
N GLN A 108 -19.77 -27.81 -47.80
CA GLN A 108 -18.91 -28.11 -48.95
C GLN A 108 -18.51 -29.60 -49.00
N ARG A 109 -18.22 -30.20 -47.84
CA ARG A 109 -17.88 -31.63 -47.76
C ARG A 109 -19.06 -32.55 -48.13
N GLU A 110 -20.30 -32.16 -47.84
CA GLU A 110 -21.47 -32.94 -48.25
C GLU A 110 -21.64 -32.92 -49.78
N GLU A 111 -21.30 -31.81 -50.43
CA GLU A 111 -21.39 -31.61 -51.88
C GLU A 111 -20.18 -32.18 -52.65
N ALA A 112 -19.03 -32.32 -51.99
CA ALA A 112 -17.79 -32.82 -52.59
C ALA A 112 -17.71 -34.36 -52.67
N SER A 113 -16.87 -34.86 -53.58
CA SER A 113 -16.60 -36.29 -53.75
C SER A 113 -15.11 -36.58 -54.01
N GLY A 114 -14.70 -37.83 -53.81
CA GLY A 114 -13.31 -38.27 -54.04
C GLY A 114 -12.28 -37.46 -53.25
N ALA A 115 -11.19 -37.08 -53.93
CA ALA A 115 -10.04 -36.39 -53.34
C ALA A 115 -10.40 -35.01 -52.73
N GLU A 116 -11.36 -34.29 -53.32
CA GLU A 116 -11.80 -32.99 -52.80
C GLU A 116 -12.46 -33.13 -51.42
N LYS A 117 -13.29 -34.17 -51.25
CA LYS A 117 -13.93 -34.48 -49.96
C LYS A 117 -12.91 -34.77 -48.88
N GLU A 118 -11.85 -35.52 -49.22
CA GLU A 118 -10.75 -35.84 -48.31
C GLU A 118 -9.95 -34.58 -47.92
N GLN A 119 -9.68 -33.70 -48.89
CA GLN A 119 -9.01 -32.42 -48.63
C GLN A 119 -9.83 -31.52 -47.70
N ILE A 120 -11.13 -31.37 -47.96
CA ILE A 120 -12.03 -30.59 -47.09
C ILE A 120 -12.07 -31.22 -45.68
N GLN A 121 -12.05 -32.55 -45.57
CA GLN A 121 -12.02 -33.23 -44.27
C GLN A 121 -10.73 -32.94 -43.49
N GLN A 122 -9.58 -32.81 -44.15
CA GLN A 122 -8.33 -32.40 -43.50
C GLN A 122 -8.40 -30.95 -43.00
N ILE A 123 -8.87 -30.02 -43.84
CA ILE A 123 -9.05 -28.61 -43.45
C ILE A 123 -10.02 -28.51 -42.27
N LEU A 124 -11.10 -29.29 -42.28
CA LEU A 124 -12.11 -29.30 -41.22
C LEU A 124 -11.53 -29.81 -39.88
N ARG A 125 -10.59 -30.77 -39.90
CA ARG A 125 -9.85 -31.19 -38.69
C ARG A 125 -9.00 -30.04 -38.15
N GLN A 126 -8.18 -29.41 -38.99
CA GLN A 126 -7.35 -28.27 -38.59
C GLN A 126 -8.19 -27.12 -38.04
N GLN A 127 -9.31 -26.79 -38.68
CA GLN A 127 -10.18 -25.72 -38.23
C GLN A 127 -10.86 -26.04 -36.88
N ARG A 128 -11.19 -27.30 -36.60
CA ARG A 128 -11.67 -27.73 -35.29
C ARG A 128 -10.61 -27.60 -34.20
N ASP A 129 -9.36 -27.91 -34.52
CA ASP A 129 -8.25 -27.74 -33.59
C ASP A 129 -8.04 -26.27 -33.23
N ILE A 130 -8.04 -25.38 -34.23
CA ILE A 130 -8.02 -23.93 -34.03
C ILE A 130 -9.21 -23.48 -33.15
N HIS A 131 -10.42 -23.95 -33.45
CA HIS A 131 -11.61 -23.61 -32.67
C HIS A 131 -11.50 -24.05 -31.20
N ALA A 132 -10.93 -25.23 -30.95
CA ALA A 132 -10.69 -25.73 -29.60
C ALA A 132 -9.63 -24.88 -28.87
N GLN A 133 -8.53 -24.54 -29.55
CA GLN A 133 -7.48 -23.67 -29.00
C GLN A 133 -8.01 -22.28 -28.61
N ILE A 134 -8.91 -21.70 -29.42
CA ILE A 134 -9.55 -20.41 -29.08
C ILE A 134 -10.38 -20.54 -27.79
N LYS A 135 -11.13 -21.64 -27.60
CA LYS A 135 -11.89 -21.87 -26.35
C LYS A 135 -10.96 -21.97 -25.15
N THR A 136 -9.88 -22.75 -25.27
CA THR A 136 -8.87 -22.88 -24.21
C THR A 136 -8.23 -21.52 -23.88
N ALA A 137 -7.92 -20.71 -24.89
CA ALA A 137 -7.38 -19.36 -24.68
C ALA A 137 -8.39 -18.46 -23.94
N ILE A 138 -9.68 -18.50 -24.32
CA ILE A 138 -10.74 -17.75 -23.62
C ILE A 138 -10.79 -18.12 -22.14
N ASP A 139 -10.75 -19.41 -21.82
CA ASP A 139 -10.80 -19.86 -20.42
C ASP A 139 -9.56 -19.41 -19.64
N GLY A 140 -8.38 -19.44 -20.26
CA GLY A 140 -7.14 -18.89 -19.69
C GLY A 140 -7.25 -17.38 -19.38
N TYR A 141 -7.68 -16.58 -20.35
CA TYR A 141 -7.83 -15.13 -20.15
C TYR A 141 -8.92 -14.77 -19.13
N LYS A 142 -9.97 -15.58 -18.98
CA LYS A 142 -10.95 -15.41 -17.91
C LYS A 142 -10.32 -15.61 -16.54
N ALA A 143 -9.57 -16.70 -16.35
CA ALA A 143 -8.90 -16.99 -15.09
C ALA A 143 -7.89 -15.89 -14.72
N GLU A 144 -7.09 -15.42 -15.68
CA GLU A 144 -6.16 -14.30 -15.46
C GLU A 144 -6.91 -13.00 -15.11
N SER A 145 -8.00 -12.70 -15.83
CA SER A 145 -8.82 -11.52 -15.55
C SER A 145 -9.41 -11.54 -14.15
N GLU A 146 -9.86 -12.69 -13.66
CA GLU A 146 -10.36 -12.85 -12.29
C GLU A 146 -9.24 -12.68 -11.26
N SER A 147 -8.05 -13.22 -11.54
CA SER A 147 -6.86 -13.04 -10.69
C SER A 147 -6.48 -11.57 -10.57
N PHE A 148 -6.35 -10.83 -11.68
CA PHE A 148 -6.03 -9.40 -11.65
C PHE A 148 -7.07 -8.59 -10.88
N LEU A 149 -8.36 -8.92 -11.04
CA LEU A 149 -9.41 -8.25 -10.29
C LEU A 149 -9.31 -8.49 -8.78
N LYS A 150 -8.95 -9.72 -8.37
CA LYS A 150 -8.72 -10.06 -6.96
C LYS A 150 -7.52 -9.29 -6.40
N ASP A 151 -6.41 -9.26 -7.14
CA ASP A 151 -5.19 -8.56 -6.73
C ASP A 151 -5.44 -7.05 -6.61
N LEU A 152 -6.17 -6.46 -7.57
CA LEU A 152 -6.60 -5.07 -7.52
C LEU A 152 -7.41 -4.74 -6.27
N ARG A 153 -8.37 -5.61 -5.91
CA ARG A 153 -9.19 -5.42 -4.70
C ARG A 153 -8.32 -5.47 -3.45
N SER A 154 -7.45 -6.47 -3.35
CA SER A 154 -6.53 -6.63 -2.23
C SER A 154 -5.57 -5.43 -2.09
N LEU A 155 -5.01 -4.96 -3.20
CA LEU A 155 -4.09 -3.83 -3.22
C LEU A 155 -4.79 -2.52 -2.86
N ASN A 156 -6.02 -2.32 -3.34
CA ASN A 156 -6.83 -1.15 -2.99
C ASN A 156 -7.20 -1.13 -1.50
N GLU A 157 -7.53 -2.28 -0.92
CA GLU A 157 -7.79 -2.40 0.51
C GLU A 157 -6.54 -2.09 1.34
N ALA A 158 -5.40 -2.70 1.00
CA ALA A 158 -4.13 -2.43 1.67
C ALA A 158 -3.73 -0.93 1.54
N THR A 159 -3.96 -0.32 0.37
CA THR A 159 -3.71 1.11 0.16
C THR A 159 -4.65 1.98 0.99
N ALA A 160 -5.91 1.57 1.16
CA ALA A 160 -6.87 2.27 2.02
C ALA A 160 -6.43 2.23 3.49
N GLN A 161 -5.99 1.05 3.97
CA GLN A 161 -5.43 0.89 5.31
C GLN A 161 -4.17 1.72 5.50
N LEU A 162 -3.26 1.73 4.52
CA LEU A 162 -2.03 2.54 4.54
C LEU A 162 -2.34 4.04 4.62
N LYS A 163 -3.33 4.54 3.87
CA LYS A 163 -3.79 5.95 3.96
C LYS A 163 -4.25 6.30 5.38
N GLN A 164 -5.03 5.41 6.01
CA GLN A 164 -5.46 5.61 7.40
C GLN A 164 -4.28 5.55 8.37
N HIS A 165 -3.34 4.63 8.15
CA HIS A 165 -2.15 4.50 8.98
C HIS A 165 -1.29 5.78 8.94
N ILE A 166 -1.04 6.33 7.74
CA ILE A 166 -0.33 7.60 7.57
C ILE A 166 -1.03 8.72 8.34
N ARG A 167 -2.35 8.83 8.23
CA ARG A 167 -3.13 9.86 8.92
C ARG A 167 -3.00 9.78 10.45
N LEU A 168 -3.01 8.58 11.00
CA LEU A 168 -3.12 8.34 12.44
C LEU A 168 -1.76 8.27 13.16
N HIS A 169 -0.71 7.82 12.48
CA HIS A 169 0.55 7.44 13.14
C HIS A 169 1.75 8.33 12.79
N THR A 170 1.69 9.17 11.75
CA THR A 170 2.87 9.93 11.29
C THR A 170 2.78 11.43 11.62
N GLY A 171 2.07 11.77 12.69
CA GLY A 171 2.00 13.15 13.19
C GLY A 171 1.31 14.14 12.25
N LYS A 172 1.71 15.42 12.35
CA LYS A 172 1.17 16.54 11.56
C LYS A 172 1.32 16.33 10.03
N PRO A 173 2.48 15.90 9.51
CA PRO A 173 2.66 15.70 8.06
C PRO A 173 1.66 14.72 7.44
N GLY A 174 1.38 13.61 8.13
CA GLY A 174 0.42 12.59 7.66
C GLY A 174 -1.00 13.11 7.59
N ARG A 175 -1.44 13.88 8.61
CA ARG A 175 -2.77 14.51 8.62
C ARG A 175 -2.95 15.53 7.52
N GLU A 176 -1.96 16.39 7.29
CA GLU A 176 -1.99 17.40 6.22
C GLU A 176 -1.98 16.76 4.82
N TRP A 177 -1.19 15.70 4.63
CA TRP A 177 -1.22 14.93 3.41
C TRP A 177 -2.59 14.29 3.14
N PHE A 178 -3.19 13.66 4.16
CA PHE A 178 -4.51 13.04 4.04
C PHE A 178 -5.60 14.08 3.72
N ALA A 179 -5.60 15.22 4.40
CA ALA A 179 -6.53 16.31 4.12
C ALA A 179 -6.43 16.80 2.67
N ARG A 180 -5.21 16.95 2.12
CA ARG A 180 -4.99 17.29 0.71
C ARG A 180 -5.47 16.19 -0.26
N LEU A 181 -5.47 14.93 0.14
CA LEU A 181 -6.05 13.86 -0.66
C LEU A 181 -7.57 13.92 -0.68
N GLU A 182 -8.21 14.16 0.47
CA GLU A 182 -9.67 14.27 0.55
C GLU A 182 -10.20 15.48 -0.21
N GLN A 183 -9.50 16.62 -0.15
CA GLN A 183 -9.84 17.80 -0.93
C GLN A 183 -9.82 17.51 -2.44
N ARG A 184 -8.80 16.77 -2.92
CA ARG A 184 -8.73 16.33 -4.33
C ARG A 184 -9.86 15.38 -4.71
N ARG A 185 -10.34 14.56 -3.78
CA ARG A 185 -11.47 13.65 -4.00
C ARG A 185 -12.82 14.37 -4.06
N LEU A 186 -12.97 15.47 -3.30
CA LEU A 186 -14.22 16.24 -3.22
C LEU A 186 -14.33 17.31 -4.31
N GLY A 187 -13.19 17.77 -4.85
CA GLY A 187 -13.12 18.76 -5.93
C GLY A 187 -12.98 18.17 -7.35
N ALA A 188 -13.00 16.84 -7.49
CA ALA A 188 -13.00 16.11 -8.76
C ALA A 188 -14.34 15.38 -8.92
#